data_AF-A0A482J5L0-F1
#
_entry.id   AF-A0A482J5L0-F1
#
_cell.length_a   1.000
_cell.length_b   1.000
_cell.length_c   1.000
_cell.angle_alpha   90.00
_cell.angle_beta   90.00
_cell.angle_gamma   90.00
#
_symmetry.space_group_name_H-M   'P 1'
#
loop_
_entity.id
_entity.type
_entity.pdbx_description
1 polymer ?
#
loop_
_entity_poly.entity_id
_entity_poly.type
_entity_poly.pdbx_seq_one_letter_code
_entity_poly.pdbx_strand_id
1 'polypeptide(L)'
;MKKLISAALLLAGALFGSGTANADALCTGKFPNLISDVCWSCMMPIKLFGTATLLGGGQDDFDSGPVNPVCFCQNPPKVGIPTSFWEFDMMTDVTAVPGCFPLLGGVRVNTGVNADAFGQISDDQSGEIGSTRTSFMQVNLYINPALYVMGAILDDSCLDQRGIDIPWVSFADPTHNDDELAGIIAPYAFPFGGMVAIGAMSADAVAATAGFPIPEIFWAAGAYGHMYPLTGNNEAHLSMEQTARLQTTRVLAKLHAAGTQWSAFGSDAMCGYYPQIIMDKRQYKFTRLYPIPQTVKIAGKCCDPIGRSPILTQTNTELPMPGWRDFGYAIFRKRDCCSGASPG
;
A
#
# COMPACT_ATOMS: atom_id res chain seq x y z
N MET A 1 -37.44 -24.95 -34.43
CA MET A 1 -37.81 -24.84 -32.99
C MET A 1 -36.92 -25.67 -32.07
N LYS A 2 -36.62 -26.95 -32.34
CA LYS A 2 -35.73 -27.78 -31.46
C LYS A 2 -34.29 -27.25 -31.29
N LYS A 3 -33.69 -26.66 -32.33
CA LYS A 3 -32.29 -26.15 -32.27
C LYS A 3 -32.14 -24.85 -31.46
N LEU A 4 -33.19 -24.03 -31.35
CA LEU A 4 -33.17 -22.78 -30.56
C LEU A 4 -33.30 -23.05 -29.06
N ILE A 5 -34.00 -24.13 -28.68
CA ILE A 5 -34.16 -24.54 -27.28
C ILE A 5 -32.85 -25.14 -26.74
N SER A 6 -32.11 -25.90 -27.55
CA SER A 6 -30.79 -26.42 -27.15
C SER A 6 -29.73 -25.33 -26.98
N ALA A 7 -29.77 -24.26 -27.77
CA ALA A 7 -28.86 -23.12 -27.62
C ALA A 7 -29.18 -22.30 -26.36
N ALA A 8 -30.45 -22.13 -26.01
CA ALA A 8 -30.87 -21.44 -24.79
C ALA A 8 -30.51 -22.21 -23.52
N LEU A 9 -30.56 -23.56 -23.53
CA LEU A 9 -30.12 -24.38 -22.39
C LEU A 9 -28.60 -24.39 -22.19
N LEU A 10 -27.81 -24.30 -23.27
CA LEU A 10 -26.35 -24.19 -23.16
C LEU A 10 -25.90 -22.80 -22.69
N LEU A 11 -26.59 -21.73 -23.10
CA LEU A 11 -26.34 -20.38 -22.57
C LEU A 11 -26.81 -20.23 -21.11
N ALA A 12 -27.90 -20.89 -20.72
CA ALA A 12 -28.35 -20.92 -19.33
C ALA A 12 -27.40 -21.73 -18.43
N GLY A 13 -26.81 -22.83 -18.91
CA GLY A 13 -25.82 -23.61 -18.17
C GLY A 13 -24.52 -22.86 -17.90
N ALA A 14 -24.12 -21.94 -18.78
CA ALA A 14 -22.91 -21.12 -18.60
C ALA A 14 -23.09 -19.94 -17.62
N LEU A 15 -24.34 -19.54 -17.33
CA LEU A 15 -24.64 -18.42 -16.43
C LEU A 15 -24.86 -18.83 -14.96
N PHE A 16 -24.88 -20.14 -14.66
CA PHE A 16 -25.03 -20.66 -13.29
C PHE A 16 -23.80 -21.42 -12.78
N GLY A 17 -22.69 -21.38 -13.50
CA GLY A 17 -21.40 -21.88 -13.06
C GLY A 17 -20.66 -20.89 -12.16
N SER A 18 -21.29 -20.43 -11.07
CA SER A 18 -20.53 -19.80 -9.99
C SER A 18 -19.68 -20.90 -9.36
N GLY A 19 -18.42 -21.01 -9.80
CA GLY A 19 -17.45 -21.82 -9.09
C GLY A 19 -17.46 -21.38 -7.64
N THR A 20 -17.87 -22.27 -6.73
CA THR A 20 -17.59 -22.08 -5.32
C THR A 20 -16.08 -22.06 -5.20
N ALA A 21 -15.50 -20.86 -5.10
CA ALA A 21 -14.15 -20.72 -4.61
C ALA A 21 -14.08 -21.52 -3.32
N ASN A 22 -13.16 -22.48 -3.25
CA ASN A 22 -12.94 -23.26 -2.03
C ASN A 22 -12.71 -22.25 -0.90
N ALA A 23 -13.71 -22.10 -0.03
CA ALA A 23 -13.58 -21.30 1.18
C ALA A 23 -12.63 -22.08 2.08
N ASP A 24 -11.34 -21.82 1.95
CA ASP A 24 -10.36 -22.30 2.89
C ASP A 24 -10.64 -21.59 4.22
N ALA A 25 -10.91 -22.36 5.27
CA ALA A 25 -11.20 -21.81 6.60
C ALA A 25 -10.07 -20.92 7.14
N LEU A 26 -8.85 -21.06 6.61
CA LEU A 26 -7.68 -20.28 6.97
C LEU A 26 -7.53 -18.98 6.15
N CYS A 27 -8.12 -18.90 4.96
CA CYS A 27 -8.04 -17.74 4.07
C CYS A 27 -9.42 -17.15 3.86
N THR A 28 -9.75 -16.14 4.67
CA THR A 28 -11.03 -15.44 4.55
C THR A 28 -10.79 -14.05 4.02
N GLY A 29 -11.74 -13.53 3.24
CA GLY A 29 -11.59 -12.22 2.65
C GLY A 29 -12.86 -11.76 1.97
N LYS A 30 -12.83 -10.51 1.52
CA LYS A 30 -13.89 -9.89 0.74
C LYS A 30 -13.25 -8.89 -0.21
N PHE A 31 -13.65 -8.93 -1.47
CA PHE A 31 -13.26 -7.87 -2.40
C PHE A 31 -13.83 -6.54 -1.93
N PRO A 32 -13.00 -5.49 -1.78
CA PRO A 32 -13.44 -4.20 -1.28
C PRO A 32 -14.44 -3.58 -2.25
N ASN A 33 -15.54 -3.03 -1.74
CA ASN A 33 -16.40 -2.20 -2.56
C ASN A 33 -15.70 -0.85 -2.76
N LEU A 34 -15.19 -0.60 -3.97
CA LEU A 34 -14.44 0.62 -4.29
C LEU A 34 -15.26 1.90 -4.07
N ILE A 35 -16.59 1.85 -4.01
CA ILE A 35 -17.43 3.01 -3.74
C ILE A 35 -17.54 3.30 -2.24
N SER A 36 -17.79 2.28 -1.41
CA SER A 36 -18.10 2.46 0.02
C SER A 36 -16.93 2.22 0.95
N ASP A 37 -16.00 1.33 0.58
CA ASP A 37 -14.96 0.82 1.48
C ASP A 37 -13.65 1.61 1.31
N VAL A 38 -13.49 2.36 0.23
CA VAL A 38 -12.35 3.26 -0.01
C VAL A 38 -12.68 4.65 0.50
N CYS A 39 -11.81 5.22 1.35
CA CYS A 39 -11.98 6.62 1.74
C CYS A 39 -11.44 7.57 0.67
N TRP A 40 -12.31 7.99 -0.25
CA TRP A 40 -11.95 8.90 -1.36
C TRP A 40 -11.48 10.30 -0.93
N SER A 41 -11.71 10.69 0.34
CA SER A 41 -11.09 11.91 0.87
C SER A 41 -9.57 11.85 0.78
N CYS A 42 -8.96 10.67 0.76
CA CYS A 42 -7.51 10.47 0.69
C CYS A 42 -6.86 10.85 -0.64
N MET A 43 -7.65 11.05 -1.69
CA MET A 43 -7.17 11.65 -2.94
C MET A 43 -6.81 13.14 -2.77
N MET A 44 -7.37 13.78 -1.75
CA MET A 44 -7.20 15.20 -1.50
C MET A 44 -5.92 15.48 -0.71
N PRO A 45 -5.34 16.69 -0.88
CA PRO A 45 -5.80 17.76 -1.76
C PRO A 45 -5.41 17.56 -3.22
N ILE A 46 -6.25 18.08 -4.12
CA ILE A 46 -5.92 18.23 -5.56
C ILE A 46 -5.49 19.69 -5.79
N LYS A 47 -4.24 19.87 -6.20
CA LYS A 47 -3.65 21.16 -6.55
C LYS A 47 -3.46 21.25 -8.06
N LEU A 48 -3.81 22.40 -8.63
CA LEU A 48 -3.50 22.79 -10.01
C LEU A 48 -2.59 24.02 -10.01
N PHE A 49 -1.94 24.30 -11.14
CA PHE A 49 -1.07 25.47 -11.30
C PHE A 49 0.01 25.55 -10.21
N GLY A 50 0.50 24.40 -9.75
CA GLY A 50 1.53 24.26 -8.72
C GLY A 50 1.03 24.49 -7.29
N THR A 51 0.15 25.47 -7.07
CA THR A 51 -0.22 25.93 -5.71
C THR A 51 -1.72 26.10 -5.47
N ALA A 52 -2.53 26.21 -6.53
CA ALA A 52 -3.96 26.46 -6.38
C ALA A 52 -4.69 25.18 -5.95
N THR A 53 -5.11 25.14 -4.69
CA THR A 53 -5.89 24.01 -4.16
C THR A 53 -7.34 24.12 -4.64
N LEU A 54 -7.74 23.23 -5.54
CA LEU A 54 -9.14 23.18 -6.00
C LEU A 54 -10.05 22.54 -4.94
N LEU A 55 -9.57 21.44 -4.36
CA LEU A 55 -10.31 20.67 -3.37
C LEU A 55 -9.34 20.29 -2.25
N GLY A 56 -9.46 20.99 -1.11
CA GLY A 56 -8.59 20.77 0.03
C GLY A 56 -8.99 19.54 0.85
N GLY A 57 -10.30 19.32 1.03
CA GLY A 57 -10.83 18.18 1.77
C GLY A 57 -10.38 18.06 3.24
N GLY A 58 -9.68 19.06 3.79
CA GLY A 58 -9.09 19.04 5.13
C GLY A 58 -8.03 17.95 5.33
N GLN A 59 -7.47 17.40 4.25
CA GLN A 59 -6.46 16.36 4.33
C GLN A 59 -5.05 16.93 4.42
N ASP A 60 -4.15 16.17 5.06
CA ASP A 60 -2.74 16.53 5.11
C ASP A 60 -2.09 16.37 3.72
N ASP A 61 -1.21 17.28 3.37
CA ASP A 61 -0.36 17.19 2.18
C ASP A 61 1.05 17.64 2.52
N PHE A 62 2.03 17.14 1.79
CA PHE A 62 3.38 17.70 1.81
C PHE A 62 3.62 18.42 0.49
N ASP A 63 4.44 19.47 0.53
CA ASP A 63 4.74 20.22 -0.69
C ASP A 63 5.77 19.47 -1.53
N SER A 64 5.38 19.12 -2.75
CA SER A 64 6.14 18.22 -3.62
C SER A 64 6.27 18.71 -5.05
N GLY A 65 5.30 19.50 -5.54
CA GLY A 65 5.23 19.92 -6.94
C GLY A 65 5.95 21.25 -7.24
N PRO A 66 6.26 21.54 -8.52
CA PRO A 66 6.78 22.83 -8.92
C PRO A 66 5.74 23.94 -8.73
N VAL A 67 6.20 25.12 -8.29
CA VAL A 67 5.36 26.32 -8.06
C VAL A 67 4.94 27.01 -9.38
N ASN A 68 5.53 26.60 -10.49
CA ASN A 68 5.27 27.20 -11.80
C ASN A 68 3.81 26.96 -12.25
N PRO A 69 3.15 27.94 -12.89
CA PRO A 69 1.77 27.78 -13.33
C PRO A 69 1.62 26.92 -14.60
N VAL A 70 2.70 26.70 -15.34
CA VAL A 70 2.73 25.95 -16.61
C VAL A 70 3.88 24.97 -16.59
N CYS A 71 3.67 23.79 -17.16
CA CYS A 71 4.66 22.74 -17.32
C CYS A 71 4.86 22.39 -18.80
N PHE A 72 6.07 21.97 -19.13
CA PHE A 72 6.45 21.55 -20.48
C PHE A 72 7.20 20.23 -20.41
N CYS A 73 6.74 19.24 -21.16
CA CYS A 73 7.41 17.96 -21.36
C CYS A 73 7.95 17.90 -22.78
N GLN A 74 9.15 17.34 -22.94
CA GLN A 74 9.79 17.20 -24.25
C GLN A 74 9.40 15.88 -24.93
N ASN A 75 9.23 14.80 -24.17
CA ASN A 75 8.94 13.46 -24.69
C ASN A 75 7.93 12.72 -23.77
N PRO A 76 6.68 12.52 -24.20
CA PRO A 76 6.05 13.16 -25.37
C PRO A 76 5.98 14.68 -25.21
N PRO A 77 6.04 15.46 -26.32
CA PRO A 77 5.91 16.91 -26.24
C PRO A 77 4.53 17.25 -25.65
N LYS A 78 4.50 17.99 -24.54
CA LYS A 78 3.26 18.33 -23.84
C LYS A 78 3.38 19.71 -23.22
N VAL A 79 2.36 20.53 -23.40
CA VAL A 79 2.22 21.79 -22.67
C VAL A 79 0.98 21.67 -21.80
N GLY A 80 1.13 21.94 -20.51
CA GLY A 80 0.05 21.70 -19.57
C GLY A 80 0.12 22.52 -18.30
N ILE A 81 -0.77 22.16 -17.39
CA ILE A 81 -0.89 22.69 -16.05
C ILE A 81 -0.31 21.63 -15.11
N PRO A 82 0.62 22.01 -14.21
CA PRO A 82 1.11 21.08 -13.20
C PRO A 82 -0.02 20.77 -12.23
N THR A 83 -0.32 19.48 -12.12
CA THR A 83 -1.36 18.91 -11.28
C THR A 83 -0.73 18.00 -10.25
N SER A 84 -1.14 18.16 -9.00
CA SER A 84 -0.66 17.39 -7.87
C SER A 84 -1.83 16.81 -7.10
N PHE A 85 -1.85 15.49 -6.91
CA PHE A 85 -2.94 14.78 -6.24
C PHE A 85 -2.44 13.47 -5.62
N TRP A 86 -3.33 12.79 -4.91
CA TRP A 86 -3.05 11.46 -4.35
C TRP A 86 -3.79 10.40 -5.17
N GLU A 87 -3.02 9.52 -5.79
CA GLU A 87 -3.51 8.48 -6.68
C GLU A 87 -3.68 7.17 -5.92
N PHE A 88 -4.88 6.59 -5.93
CA PHE A 88 -5.07 5.21 -5.51
C PHE A 88 -4.58 4.28 -6.61
N ASP A 89 -3.37 3.78 -6.42
CA ASP A 89 -2.59 3.04 -7.44
C ASP A 89 -2.36 1.59 -7.02
N MET A 90 -2.23 1.33 -5.72
CA MET A 90 -1.85 0.01 -5.23
C MET A 90 -2.70 -0.44 -4.05
N MET A 91 -2.83 -1.75 -3.87
CA MET A 91 -3.36 -2.35 -2.65
C MET A 91 -2.39 -3.38 -2.13
N THR A 92 -2.43 -3.68 -0.84
CA THR A 92 -1.67 -4.79 -0.27
C THR A 92 -2.53 -5.64 0.63
N ASP A 93 -2.33 -6.94 0.55
CA ASP A 93 -2.78 -7.89 1.57
C ASP A 93 -1.61 -8.28 2.46
N VAL A 94 -1.83 -8.27 3.76
CA VAL A 94 -0.91 -8.80 4.77
C VAL A 94 -1.61 -9.95 5.47
N THR A 95 -1.04 -11.15 5.36
CA THR A 95 -1.72 -12.39 5.71
C THR A 95 -0.83 -13.33 6.51
N ALA A 96 -1.44 -14.14 7.35
CA ALA A 96 -0.72 -15.21 8.04
C ALA A 96 -0.55 -16.47 7.16
N VAL A 97 -1.18 -16.53 5.99
CA VAL A 97 -1.25 -17.75 5.17
C VAL A 97 -0.57 -17.50 3.82
N PRO A 98 0.47 -18.28 3.45
CA PRO A 98 1.12 -18.13 2.16
C PRO A 98 0.14 -18.44 1.03
N GLY A 99 0.12 -17.56 0.02
CA GLY A 99 -0.79 -17.66 -1.12
C GLY A 99 -2.25 -17.30 -0.83
N CYS A 100 -2.57 -16.69 0.32
CA CYS A 100 -3.90 -16.19 0.63
C CYS A 100 -4.08 -14.73 0.14
N PHE A 101 -5.21 -14.45 -0.52
CA PHE A 101 -5.57 -13.15 -1.09
C PHE A 101 -6.88 -12.60 -0.47
N PRO A 102 -6.85 -12.01 0.74
CA PRO A 102 -8.02 -11.45 1.41
C PRO A 102 -8.80 -10.44 0.56
N LEU A 103 -8.11 -9.48 -0.08
CA LEU A 103 -8.76 -8.47 -0.91
C LEU A 103 -9.28 -9.03 -2.24
N LEU A 104 -8.96 -10.26 -2.62
CA LEU A 104 -9.57 -10.96 -3.76
C LEU A 104 -10.67 -11.95 -3.32
N GLY A 105 -11.27 -11.73 -2.16
CA GLY A 105 -12.36 -12.58 -1.65
C GLY A 105 -11.90 -13.82 -0.89
N GLY A 106 -10.66 -13.82 -0.38
CA GLY A 106 -10.12 -14.96 0.36
C GLY A 106 -9.73 -16.13 -0.55
N VAL A 107 -9.36 -15.86 -1.80
CA VAL A 107 -8.86 -16.90 -2.69
C VAL A 107 -7.49 -17.35 -2.18
N ARG A 108 -7.30 -18.67 -2.06
CA ARG A 108 -6.00 -19.26 -1.77
C ARG A 108 -5.47 -19.96 -3.02
N VAL A 109 -4.26 -19.61 -3.43
CA VAL A 109 -3.54 -20.29 -4.50
C VAL A 109 -2.60 -21.34 -3.91
N ASN A 110 -2.39 -22.44 -4.63
CA ASN A 110 -1.32 -23.37 -4.29
C ASN A 110 0.01 -22.74 -4.70
N THR A 111 0.83 -22.38 -3.72
CA THR A 111 2.08 -21.64 -3.96
C THR A 111 3.18 -22.53 -4.55
N GLY A 112 3.19 -23.84 -4.24
CA GLY A 112 4.26 -24.78 -4.62
C GLY A 112 5.63 -24.52 -3.97
N VAL A 113 5.98 -23.25 -3.76
CA VAL A 113 7.18 -22.74 -3.07
C VAL A 113 6.78 -22.04 -1.77
N ASN A 114 7.62 -22.16 -0.74
CA ASN A 114 7.40 -21.57 0.59
C ASN A 114 5.99 -21.83 1.16
N ALA A 115 5.39 -22.99 0.82
CA ALA A 115 4.03 -23.33 1.22
C ALA A 115 3.87 -23.47 2.75
N ASP A 116 4.97 -23.72 3.45
CA ASP A 116 5.04 -23.87 4.90
C ASP A 116 5.42 -22.57 5.63
N ALA A 117 5.65 -21.47 4.91
CA ALA A 117 6.01 -20.17 5.47
C ALA A 117 4.77 -19.44 6.03
N PHE A 118 4.15 -20.02 7.06
CA PHE A 118 3.00 -19.42 7.74
C PHE A 118 3.43 -18.27 8.64
N GLY A 119 2.65 -17.20 8.61
CA GLY A 119 2.71 -16.11 9.57
C GLY A 119 2.33 -16.56 10.97
N GLN A 120 3.10 -16.14 11.96
CA GLN A 120 2.93 -16.50 13.36
C GLN A 120 3.28 -15.30 14.23
N ILE A 121 2.58 -15.16 15.35
CA ILE A 121 2.96 -14.25 16.43
C ILE A 121 3.57 -15.12 17.52
N SER A 122 4.79 -14.80 17.93
CA SER A 122 5.49 -15.49 19.00
C SER A 122 5.57 -14.57 20.22
N ASP A 123 5.11 -15.07 21.36
CA ASP A 123 5.30 -14.43 22.65
C ASP A 123 6.62 -14.95 23.22
N ASP A 124 7.64 -14.08 23.30
CA ASP A 124 8.84 -14.43 24.05
C ASP A 124 8.50 -14.32 25.55
N GLN A 125 8.22 -15.48 26.16
CA GLN A 125 7.94 -15.63 27.59
C GLN A 125 9.25 -15.76 28.40
N SER A 126 10.34 -15.15 27.94
CA SER A 126 11.50 -14.94 28.81
C SER A 126 11.05 -14.00 29.93
N GLY A 127 11.02 -14.50 31.17
CA GLY A 127 10.43 -13.86 32.35
C GLY A 127 11.12 -12.58 32.84
N GLU A 128 11.62 -11.76 31.93
CA GLU A 128 12.20 -10.45 32.17
C GLU A 128 11.14 -9.34 32.01
N ILE A 129 11.40 -8.16 32.58
CA ILE A 129 10.46 -7.05 32.59
C ILE A 129 10.33 -6.52 31.15
N GLY A 130 9.28 -6.96 30.45
CA GLY A 130 8.94 -6.54 29.09
C GLY A 130 8.97 -7.69 28.11
N SER A 131 7.92 -8.52 28.09
CA SER A 131 7.73 -9.57 27.08
C SER A 131 7.72 -8.96 25.68
N THR A 132 8.78 -9.17 24.89
CA THR A 132 8.83 -8.79 23.48
C THR A 132 8.08 -9.81 22.66
N ARG A 133 7.18 -9.34 21.80
CA ARG A 133 6.46 -10.19 20.84
C ARG A 133 7.10 -10.01 19.48
N THR A 134 7.32 -11.13 18.79
CA THR A 134 7.75 -11.12 17.39
C THR A 134 6.60 -11.60 16.52
N SER A 135 6.58 -11.20 15.26
CA SER A 135 5.58 -11.69 14.32
C SER A 135 6.14 -11.80 12.92
N PHE A 136 5.76 -12.87 12.21
CA PHE A 136 6.02 -13.02 10.79
C PHE A 136 4.71 -12.92 10.01
N MET A 137 4.69 -12.22 8.87
CA MET A 137 3.53 -12.13 7.98
C MET A 137 3.93 -12.18 6.51
N GLN A 138 3.05 -12.77 5.70
CA GLN A 138 3.13 -12.76 4.24
C GLN A 138 2.46 -11.51 3.69
N VAL A 139 2.91 -11.04 2.53
CA VAL A 139 2.38 -9.85 1.87
C VAL A 139 2.16 -10.09 0.38
N ASN A 140 1.05 -9.61 -0.18
CA ASN A 140 0.81 -9.59 -1.62
C ASN A 140 0.50 -8.16 -2.06
N LEU A 141 1.16 -7.70 -3.12
CA LEU A 141 0.94 -6.38 -3.70
C LEU A 141 0.05 -6.51 -4.94
N TYR A 142 -0.89 -5.58 -5.07
CA TYR A 142 -1.75 -5.40 -6.22
C TYR A 142 -1.52 -4.02 -6.82
N ILE A 143 -1.58 -3.94 -8.15
CA ILE A 143 -1.81 -2.70 -8.87
C ILE A 143 -3.32 -2.59 -9.06
N ASN A 144 -3.89 -1.44 -8.71
CA ASN A 144 -5.30 -1.16 -8.84
C ASN A 144 -5.51 0.21 -9.51
N PRO A 145 -5.81 0.26 -10.81
CA PRO A 145 -6.13 1.48 -11.54
C PRO A 145 -7.57 1.95 -11.25
N ALA A 146 -8.02 1.89 -10.00
CA ALA A 146 -9.39 2.22 -9.62
C ALA A 146 -9.78 3.63 -10.09
N LEU A 147 -8.84 4.58 -10.08
CA LEU A 147 -9.07 5.94 -10.53
C LEU A 147 -9.27 6.09 -12.04
N TYR A 148 -8.51 5.34 -12.83
CA TYR A 148 -8.69 5.28 -14.28
C TYR A 148 -10.06 4.66 -14.62
N VAL A 149 -10.42 3.54 -13.97
CA VAL A 149 -11.71 2.86 -14.21
C VAL A 149 -12.91 3.72 -13.83
N MET A 150 -12.81 4.54 -12.77
CA MET A 150 -13.89 5.43 -12.34
C MET A 150 -13.96 6.76 -13.11
N GLY A 151 -13.09 6.99 -14.10
CA GLY A 151 -13.08 8.22 -14.90
C GLY A 151 -12.85 9.48 -14.05
N ALA A 152 -12.00 9.38 -13.02
CA ALA A 152 -11.91 10.41 -11.99
C ALA A 152 -11.23 11.69 -12.50
N ILE A 153 -12.03 12.70 -12.88
CA ILE A 153 -11.83 14.18 -13.01
C ILE A 153 -10.57 14.72 -13.74
N LEU A 154 -9.46 14.01 -13.72
CA LEU A 154 -8.16 14.37 -14.28
C LEU A 154 -7.98 13.72 -15.65
N ASP A 155 -7.19 14.39 -16.48
CA ASP A 155 -6.85 13.94 -17.83
C ASP A 155 -6.17 12.55 -17.79
N ASP A 156 -6.57 11.64 -18.67
CA ASP A 156 -6.14 10.22 -18.71
C ASP A 156 -4.62 10.06 -18.73
N SER A 157 -3.92 11.08 -19.22
CA SER A 157 -2.47 11.10 -19.38
C SER A 157 -1.67 11.21 -18.08
N CYS A 158 -2.28 11.60 -16.96
CA CYS A 158 -1.61 11.70 -15.67
C CYS A 158 -1.89 10.52 -14.73
N LEU A 159 -2.95 9.76 -15.01
CA LEU A 159 -3.33 8.57 -14.27
C LEU A 159 -2.55 7.35 -14.76
N ASP A 160 -2.38 6.37 -13.88
CA ASP A 160 -1.88 5.06 -14.24
C ASP A 160 -2.93 4.28 -15.06
N GLN A 161 -2.56 3.96 -16.30
CA GLN A 161 -3.41 3.26 -17.27
C GLN A 161 -3.19 1.74 -17.26
N ARG A 162 -2.35 1.21 -16.36
CA ARG A 162 -2.12 -0.24 -16.23
C ARG A 162 -3.41 -0.94 -15.79
N GLY A 163 -3.56 -2.22 -16.15
CA GLY A 163 -4.65 -3.06 -15.67
C GLY A 163 -4.47 -3.48 -14.20
N ILE A 164 -5.51 -4.06 -13.60
CA ILE A 164 -5.36 -4.75 -12.31
C ILE A 164 -4.38 -5.91 -12.50
N ASP A 165 -3.33 -5.94 -11.69
CA ASP A 165 -2.29 -6.96 -11.73
C ASP A 165 -1.74 -7.24 -10.34
N ILE A 166 -1.04 -8.37 -10.18
CA ILE A 166 -0.38 -8.81 -8.96
C ILE A 166 1.14 -8.80 -9.22
N PRO A 167 1.80 -7.64 -9.15
CA PRO A 167 3.20 -7.52 -9.57
C PRO A 167 4.17 -8.24 -8.63
N TRP A 168 3.80 -8.45 -7.37
CA TRP A 168 4.70 -9.01 -6.37
C TRP A 168 3.94 -9.77 -5.29
N VAL A 169 4.46 -10.94 -4.93
CA VAL A 169 3.93 -11.80 -3.87
C VAL A 169 5.07 -12.37 -3.04
N SER A 170 4.92 -12.26 -1.73
CA SER A 170 5.91 -12.69 -0.73
C SER A 170 6.29 -14.16 -0.80
N PHE A 171 5.33 -15.06 -1.07
CA PHE A 171 5.63 -16.50 -1.13
C PHE A 171 6.58 -16.86 -2.28
N ALA A 172 6.63 -16.07 -3.35
CA ALA A 172 7.52 -16.29 -4.49
C ALA A 172 8.88 -15.59 -4.34
N ASP A 173 9.01 -14.66 -3.38
CA ASP A 173 10.24 -13.92 -3.11
C ASP A 173 11.01 -14.56 -1.94
N PRO A 174 12.14 -15.25 -2.17
CA PRO A 174 12.92 -15.85 -1.10
C PRO A 174 13.48 -14.81 -0.13
N THR A 175 13.69 -13.57 -0.58
CA THR A 175 14.19 -12.48 0.27
C THR A 175 13.14 -11.97 1.25
N HIS A 176 11.89 -12.45 1.20
CA HIS A 176 10.86 -12.08 2.18
C HIS A 176 10.91 -12.93 3.45
N ASN A 177 11.43 -14.16 3.35
CA ASN A 177 11.47 -15.14 4.45
C ASN A 177 12.86 -15.23 5.11
N ASP A 178 13.87 -14.52 4.58
CA ASP A 178 15.27 -14.63 4.99
C ASP A 178 15.89 -13.22 5.10
N ASP A 179 16.29 -12.86 6.32
CA ASP A 179 16.76 -11.51 6.66
C ASP A 179 18.15 -11.21 6.07
N GLU A 180 19.01 -12.22 6.02
CA GLU A 180 20.35 -12.15 5.43
C GLU A 180 20.27 -11.92 3.91
N LEU A 181 19.37 -12.65 3.24
CA LEU A 181 19.13 -12.52 1.82
C LEU A 181 18.47 -11.16 1.48
N ALA A 182 17.58 -10.66 2.33
CA ALA A 182 17.04 -9.30 2.20
C ALA A 182 18.13 -8.22 2.32
N GLY A 183 19.18 -8.49 3.11
CA GLY A 183 20.36 -7.63 3.23
C GLY A 183 21.12 -7.42 1.92
N ILE A 184 21.00 -8.33 0.95
CA ILE A 184 21.59 -8.18 -0.39
C ILE A 184 20.88 -7.07 -1.19
N ILE A 185 19.56 -6.93 -1.03
CA ILE A 185 18.76 -5.89 -1.72
C ILE A 185 18.97 -4.52 -1.07
N ALA A 186 19.16 -4.47 0.25
CA ALA A 186 19.35 -3.24 1.00
C ALA A 186 20.67 -3.23 1.80
N PRO A 187 21.84 -3.26 1.13
CA PRO A 187 23.14 -3.31 1.82
C PRO A 187 23.41 -2.05 2.66
N TYR A 188 22.73 -0.94 2.33
CA TYR A 188 22.80 0.31 3.05
C TYR A 188 22.03 0.30 4.38
N ALA A 189 21.30 -0.78 4.70
CA ALA A 189 20.54 -0.92 5.95
C ALA A 189 21.39 -1.23 7.19
N PHE A 190 22.58 -1.83 7.00
CA PHE A 190 23.47 -2.29 8.08
C PHE A 190 23.74 -1.28 9.21
N PRO A 191 24.01 0.02 8.97
CA PRO A 191 24.32 0.97 10.04
C PRO A 191 23.12 1.33 10.94
N PHE A 192 21.88 0.92 10.59
CA PHE A 192 20.66 1.39 11.26
C PHE A 192 20.13 0.44 12.36
N GLY A 193 20.90 -0.56 12.76
CA GLY A 193 20.58 -1.42 13.91
C GLY A 193 21.01 -0.86 15.27
N GLY A 194 21.72 0.27 15.32
CA GLY A 194 22.23 0.84 16.57
C GLY A 194 21.16 1.56 17.41
N MET A 195 21.41 1.69 18.72
CA MET A 195 20.50 2.38 19.66
C MET A 195 20.18 3.83 19.26
N VAL A 196 21.13 4.54 18.64
CA VAL A 196 20.90 5.91 18.15
C VAL A 196 19.90 5.90 16.99
N ALA A 197 19.99 4.92 16.09
CA ALA A 197 19.07 4.76 14.96
C ALA A 197 17.67 4.35 15.44
N ILE A 198 17.58 3.46 16.43
CA ILE A 198 16.34 3.10 17.13
C ILE A 198 15.72 4.35 17.80
N GLY A 199 16.53 5.14 18.50
CA GLY A 199 16.09 6.37 19.16
C GLY A 199 15.50 7.40 18.19
N ALA A 200 16.10 7.56 17.00
CA ALA A 200 15.64 8.47 15.96
C ALA A 200 14.23 8.14 15.43
N MET A 201 13.79 6.88 15.56
CA MET A 201 12.45 6.46 15.13
C MET A 201 11.33 7.12 15.92
N SER A 202 11.59 7.47 17.19
CA SER A 202 10.62 8.18 18.02
C SER A 202 10.33 9.58 17.47
N ALA A 203 11.35 10.28 16.96
CA ALA A 203 11.19 11.58 16.32
C ALA A 203 10.38 11.45 15.02
N ASP A 204 10.66 10.42 14.21
CA ASP A 204 9.90 10.13 12.99
C ASP A 204 8.43 9.79 13.29
N ALA A 205 8.16 9.00 14.33
CA ALA A 205 6.82 8.65 14.77
C ALA A 205 6.01 9.89 15.22
N VAL A 206 6.64 10.82 15.94
CA VAL A 206 6.02 12.09 16.35
C VAL A 206 5.73 12.95 15.13
N ALA A 207 6.68 13.09 14.22
CA ALA A 207 6.51 13.86 12.98
C ALA A 207 5.38 13.30 12.10
N ALA A 208 5.37 11.99 11.86
CA ALA A 208 4.33 11.31 11.09
C ALA A 208 2.94 11.37 11.75
N THR A 209 2.90 11.38 13.09
CA THR A 209 1.64 11.54 13.83
C THR A 209 1.10 12.97 13.73
N ALA A 210 1.97 13.98 13.75
CA ALA A 210 1.60 15.38 13.60
C ALA A 210 1.24 15.75 12.15
N GLY A 211 1.93 15.16 11.18
CA GLY A 211 1.82 15.46 9.76
C GLY A 211 2.38 14.32 8.92
N PHE A 212 3.60 14.48 8.42
CA PHE A 212 4.30 13.51 7.58
C PHE A 212 5.60 13.04 8.22
N PRO A 213 6.08 11.82 7.89
CA PRO A 213 7.35 11.32 8.37
C PRO A 213 8.53 12.18 7.87
N ILE A 214 9.65 12.07 8.58
CA ILE A 214 10.91 12.73 8.24
C ILE A 214 11.60 11.89 7.16
N PRO A 215 11.82 12.43 5.94
CA PRO A 215 12.38 11.66 4.82
C PRO A 215 13.85 11.26 5.05
N GLU A 216 14.61 12.06 5.81
CA GLU A 216 16.01 11.78 6.11
C GLU A 216 16.19 10.55 7.01
N ILE A 217 15.17 10.22 7.82
CA ILE A 217 15.15 9.05 8.71
C ILE A 217 14.49 7.87 7.98
N PHE A 218 14.97 7.54 6.77
CA PHE A 218 14.36 6.53 5.90
C PHE A 218 14.37 5.11 6.49
N TRP A 219 15.25 4.84 7.45
CA TRP A 219 15.34 3.54 8.15
C TRP A 219 14.28 3.34 9.23
N ALA A 220 13.48 4.37 9.53
CA ALA A 220 12.36 4.31 10.45
C ALA A 220 11.04 4.28 9.69
N ALA A 221 10.10 3.43 10.09
CA ALA A 221 8.71 3.46 9.63
C ALA A 221 7.81 4.13 10.69
N GLY A 222 8.28 5.20 11.33
CA GLY A 222 7.63 5.91 12.43
C GLY A 222 7.07 4.97 13.51
N ALA A 223 5.80 5.18 13.88
CA ALA A 223 5.10 4.36 14.88
C ALA A 223 4.87 2.90 14.45
N TYR A 224 5.13 2.56 13.18
CA TYR A 224 5.03 1.18 12.72
C TYR A 224 6.26 0.36 13.12
N GLY A 225 7.42 0.98 13.38
CA GLY A 225 8.63 0.31 13.84
C GLY A 225 9.81 0.42 12.87
N HIS A 226 10.70 -0.56 12.92
CA HIS A 226 11.94 -0.60 12.15
C HIS A 226 11.70 -0.90 10.67
N MET A 227 12.23 -0.08 9.74
CA MET A 227 12.08 -0.34 8.30
C MET A 227 12.82 -1.61 7.87
N TYR A 228 13.98 -1.88 8.45
CA TYR A 228 14.83 -3.02 8.10
C TYR A 228 14.81 -4.08 9.21
N PRO A 229 14.97 -5.38 8.88
CA PRO A 229 15.14 -5.96 7.54
C PRO A 229 13.86 -5.87 6.67
N LEU A 230 14.02 -5.91 5.33
CA LEU A 230 12.89 -5.84 4.38
C LEU A 230 12.18 -7.19 4.21
N THR A 231 11.80 -7.80 5.31
CA THR A 231 11.19 -9.12 5.39
C THR A 231 9.86 -9.08 6.14
N GLY A 232 9.17 -10.22 6.13
CA GLY A 232 7.98 -10.45 6.93
C GLY A 232 8.23 -10.44 8.45
N ASN A 233 9.49 -10.47 8.91
CA ASN A 233 9.84 -10.58 10.32
C ASN A 233 9.74 -9.23 11.04
N ASN A 234 8.85 -9.10 12.01
CA ASN A 234 8.76 -7.95 12.90
C ASN A 234 9.19 -8.35 14.32
N GLU A 235 10.26 -7.74 14.81
CA GLU A 235 10.83 -8.00 16.14
C GLU A 235 10.06 -7.29 17.27
N ALA A 236 9.24 -6.29 16.93
CA ALA A 236 8.49 -5.48 17.88
C ALA A 236 7.00 -5.47 17.49
N HIS A 237 6.35 -6.62 17.64
CA HIS A 237 4.92 -6.77 17.42
C HIS A 237 4.13 -6.13 18.57
N LEU A 238 3.29 -5.14 18.25
CA LEU A 238 2.39 -4.48 19.20
C LEU A 238 0.93 -4.81 18.91
N SER A 239 0.55 -4.75 17.64
CA SER A 239 -0.79 -5.07 17.14
C SER A 239 -0.69 -5.57 15.71
N MET A 240 -1.74 -6.24 15.23
CA MET A 240 -1.81 -6.67 13.83
C MET A 240 -1.94 -5.48 12.88
N GLU A 241 -2.67 -4.43 13.25
CA GLU A 241 -2.75 -3.19 12.47
C GLU A 241 -1.38 -2.52 12.33
N GLN A 242 -0.61 -2.44 13.42
CA GLN A 242 0.74 -1.89 13.39
C GLN A 242 1.66 -2.74 12.52
N THR A 243 1.66 -4.06 12.74
CA THR A 243 2.48 -4.99 11.96
C THR A 243 2.11 -4.96 10.49
N ALA A 244 0.82 -4.95 10.15
CA ALA A 244 0.40 -4.99 8.77
C ALA A 244 0.75 -3.70 8.02
N ARG A 245 0.62 -2.53 8.66
CA ARG A 245 1.12 -1.26 8.11
C ARG A 245 2.64 -1.26 7.94
N LEU A 246 3.39 -1.83 8.89
CA LEU A 246 4.83 -1.99 8.77
C LEU A 246 5.17 -2.85 7.55
N GLN A 247 4.51 -3.98 7.39
CA GLN A 247 4.75 -4.93 6.30
C GLN A 247 4.43 -4.33 4.93
N THR A 248 3.31 -3.62 4.81
CA THR A 248 3.00 -2.83 3.61
C THR A 248 4.09 -1.80 3.31
N THR A 249 4.57 -1.09 4.33
CA THR A 249 5.64 -0.10 4.19
C THR A 249 6.95 -0.74 3.70
N ARG A 250 7.33 -1.88 4.28
CA ARG A 250 8.56 -2.61 3.93
C ARG A 250 8.52 -3.16 2.52
N VAL A 251 7.37 -3.65 2.06
CA VAL A 251 7.23 -4.11 0.67
C VAL A 251 7.40 -2.95 -0.31
N LEU A 252 6.85 -1.78 -0.03
CA LEU A 252 7.10 -0.59 -0.84
C LEU A 252 8.60 -0.22 -0.85
N ALA A 253 9.25 -0.21 0.32
CA ALA A 253 10.68 0.03 0.43
C ALA A 253 11.53 -1.01 -0.33
N LYS A 254 11.14 -2.29 -0.29
CA LYS A 254 11.76 -3.38 -1.04
C LYS A 254 11.65 -3.17 -2.54
N LEU A 255 10.49 -2.80 -3.05
CA LEU A 255 10.30 -2.58 -4.48
C LEU A 255 11.05 -1.34 -4.98
N HIS A 256 11.18 -0.30 -4.15
CA HIS A 256 12.07 0.82 -4.42
C HIS A 256 13.54 0.36 -4.48
N ALA A 257 14.00 -0.39 -3.47
CA ALA A 257 15.37 -0.89 -3.42
C ALA A 257 15.70 -1.84 -4.59
N ALA A 258 14.73 -2.66 -5.01
CA ALA A 258 14.83 -3.54 -6.17
C ALA A 258 14.68 -2.80 -7.53
N GLY A 259 14.35 -1.50 -7.52
CA GLY A 259 14.20 -0.69 -8.73
C GLY A 259 12.93 -0.95 -9.55
N THR A 260 11.98 -1.73 -9.01
CA THR A 260 10.69 -2.03 -9.66
C THR A 260 9.63 -0.98 -9.36
N GLN A 261 9.74 -0.28 -8.23
CA GLN A 261 8.89 0.86 -7.88
C GLN A 261 9.62 2.18 -8.10
N TRP A 262 8.98 3.09 -8.83
CA TRP A 262 9.54 4.40 -9.17
C TRP A 262 8.75 5.51 -8.48
N SER A 263 9.41 6.65 -8.28
CA SER A 263 8.78 7.81 -7.68
C SER A 263 7.96 8.60 -8.70
N ALA A 264 6.91 9.23 -8.19
CA ALA A 264 5.83 9.84 -8.97
C ALA A 264 5.54 11.30 -8.58
N PHE A 265 6.33 11.89 -7.68
CA PHE A 265 6.16 13.23 -7.15
C PHE A 265 7.43 14.07 -7.39
N GLY A 266 7.33 15.40 -7.39
CA GLY A 266 8.48 16.27 -7.66
C GLY A 266 8.45 16.95 -9.03
N SER A 267 9.39 17.88 -9.24
CA SER A 267 9.67 18.46 -10.56
C SER A 267 10.04 17.39 -11.59
N ASP A 268 10.78 16.37 -11.17
CA ASP A 268 11.33 15.34 -12.05
C ASP A 268 10.26 14.33 -12.49
N ALA A 269 9.16 14.23 -11.74
CA ALA A 269 8.02 13.37 -12.05
C ALA A 269 6.97 14.01 -12.97
N MET A 270 7.12 15.31 -13.31
CA MET A 270 6.14 16.04 -14.14
C MET A 270 5.82 15.36 -15.46
N CYS A 271 6.82 14.73 -16.07
CA CYS A 271 6.74 14.14 -17.40
C CYS A 271 6.89 12.62 -17.41
N GLY A 272 6.97 11.99 -16.24
CA GLY A 272 7.24 10.57 -16.14
C GLY A 272 7.43 10.11 -14.69
N TYR A 273 7.90 8.88 -14.52
CA TYR A 273 8.36 8.39 -13.24
C TYR A 273 9.89 8.40 -13.25
N TYR A 274 10.54 8.55 -12.10
CA TYR A 274 11.99 8.46 -11.98
C TYR A 274 12.39 7.38 -10.96
N PRO A 275 13.52 6.69 -11.17
CA PRO A 275 13.99 5.67 -10.24
C PRO A 275 14.37 6.30 -8.90
N GLN A 276 13.87 5.71 -7.82
CA GLN A 276 14.18 6.10 -6.45
C GLN A 276 14.49 4.84 -5.65
N ILE A 277 15.77 4.60 -5.35
CA ILE A 277 16.21 3.39 -4.63
C ILE A 277 15.85 3.46 -3.14
N ILE A 278 16.07 4.62 -2.52
CA ILE A 278 15.67 4.87 -1.13
C ILE A 278 14.30 5.54 -1.15
N MET A 279 13.28 4.81 -0.72
CA MET A 279 11.90 5.28 -0.68
C MET A 279 11.76 6.55 0.18
N ASP A 280 11.21 7.62 -0.39
CA ASP A 280 10.67 8.73 0.42
C ASP A 280 9.32 8.29 1.00
N LYS A 281 9.26 8.11 2.31
CA LYS A 281 8.06 7.66 3.02
C LYS A 281 6.88 8.62 2.89
N ARG A 282 7.15 9.91 2.62
CA ARG A 282 6.10 10.93 2.51
C ARG A 282 5.23 10.71 1.28
N GLN A 283 5.72 10.01 0.25
CA GLN A 283 4.99 9.81 -1.00
C GLN A 283 3.81 8.84 -0.89
N TYR A 284 3.57 8.22 0.28
CA TYR A 284 2.52 7.22 0.46
C TYR A 284 1.61 7.53 1.65
N LYS A 285 0.32 7.21 1.48
CA LYS A 285 -0.70 7.16 2.53
C LYS A 285 -1.46 5.84 2.46
N PHE A 286 -1.88 5.33 3.61
CA PHE A 286 -2.65 4.09 3.71
C PHE A 286 -4.04 4.35 4.24
N THR A 287 -5.02 3.60 3.70
CA THR A 287 -6.33 3.40 4.32
C THR A 287 -6.59 1.91 4.39
N ARG A 288 -7.09 1.44 5.53
CA ARG A 288 -7.48 0.03 5.65
C ARG A 288 -8.73 -0.26 4.82
N LEU A 289 -8.74 -1.41 4.15
CA LEU A 289 -9.86 -1.97 3.39
C LEU A 289 -10.42 -3.23 4.06
N TYR A 290 -9.57 -4.02 4.71
CA TYR A 290 -9.93 -5.27 5.39
C TYR A 290 -9.17 -5.38 6.72
N PRO A 291 -9.74 -5.94 7.81
CA PRO A 291 -11.07 -6.57 7.91
C PRO A 291 -12.23 -5.56 8.01
N ILE A 292 -11.97 -4.37 8.57
CA ILE A 292 -12.93 -3.25 8.60
C ILE A 292 -12.35 -2.08 7.79
N PRO A 293 -13.05 -1.60 6.76
CA PRO A 293 -12.66 -0.40 6.03
C PRO A 293 -12.51 0.83 6.95
N GLN A 294 -11.41 1.57 6.81
CA GLN A 294 -11.15 2.82 7.56
C GLN A 294 -11.90 4.00 6.92
N THR A 295 -13.23 3.95 6.94
CA THR A 295 -14.09 5.00 6.38
C THR A 295 -14.50 6.04 7.43
N VAL A 296 -14.39 5.69 8.72
CA VAL A 296 -14.65 6.60 9.84
C VAL A 296 -13.52 7.63 9.93
N LYS A 297 -13.88 8.91 9.84
CA LYS A 297 -12.93 10.01 9.90
C LYS A 297 -12.53 10.33 11.34
N ILE A 298 -11.23 10.36 11.59
CA ILE A 298 -10.60 10.80 12.83
C ILE A 298 -10.02 12.18 12.57
N ALA A 299 -10.50 13.20 13.29
CA ALA A 299 -10.12 14.59 13.04
C ALA A 299 -10.31 15.02 11.56
N GLY A 300 -11.35 14.51 10.89
CA GLY A 300 -11.64 14.79 9.48
C GLY A 300 -10.82 13.97 8.46
N LYS A 301 -9.92 13.09 8.91
CA LYS A 301 -9.01 12.29 8.08
C LYS A 301 -9.30 10.80 8.20
N CYS A 302 -9.04 10.04 7.15
CA CYS A 302 -9.33 8.60 7.08
C CYS A 302 -8.19 7.79 6.42
N CYS A 303 -7.08 8.45 6.12
CA CYS A 303 -5.83 7.82 5.72
C CYS A 303 -4.71 8.39 6.55
N ASP A 304 -3.68 7.58 6.66
CA ASP A 304 -2.53 7.88 7.46
C ASP A 304 -1.28 7.85 6.57
N PRO A 305 -0.42 8.87 6.64
CA PRO A 305 0.91 8.77 6.07
C PRO A 305 1.71 7.67 6.78
N ILE A 306 2.77 7.19 6.12
CA ILE A 306 3.66 6.20 6.71
C ILE A 306 4.18 6.69 8.07
N GLY A 307 4.09 5.83 9.08
CA GLY A 307 4.61 6.07 10.42
C GLY A 307 3.68 6.80 11.40
N ARG A 308 2.48 7.19 10.98
CA ARG A 308 1.49 7.78 11.90
C ARG A 308 0.99 6.74 12.91
N SER A 309 0.84 7.14 14.17
CA SER A 309 0.37 6.24 15.23
C SER A 309 -0.98 5.60 14.89
N PRO A 310 -1.07 4.25 14.86
CA PRO A 310 -2.31 3.55 14.58
C PRO A 310 -3.23 3.44 15.81
N ILE A 311 -2.87 4.04 16.95
CA ILE A 311 -3.58 3.81 18.23
C ILE A 311 -5.08 4.08 18.17
N LEU A 312 -5.50 5.07 17.37
CA LEU A 312 -6.92 5.37 17.18
C LEU A 312 -7.54 4.49 16.08
N THR A 313 -6.80 4.21 15.01
CA THR A 313 -7.27 3.47 13.83
C THR A 313 -7.34 1.96 14.03
N GLN A 314 -6.59 1.42 14.99
CA GLN A 314 -6.58 0.00 15.39
C GLN A 314 -7.73 -0.39 16.33
N THR A 315 -8.58 0.55 16.73
CA THR A 315 -9.68 0.26 17.64
C THR A 315 -10.70 -0.65 16.96
N ASN A 316 -11.07 -1.76 17.62
CA ASN A 316 -12.05 -2.75 17.14
C ASN A 316 -11.68 -3.47 15.83
N THR A 317 -10.40 -3.59 15.51
CA THR A 317 -9.97 -4.19 14.23
C THR A 317 -9.29 -5.54 14.39
N GLU A 318 -9.11 -5.98 15.63
CA GLU A 318 -8.43 -7.21 16.01
C GLU A 318 -9.31 -7.96 17.00
N LEU A 319 -10.24 -8.75 16.46
CA LEU A 319 -11.09 -9.61 17.28
C LEU A 319 -10.55 -11.05 17.23
N PRO A 320 -10.65 -11.84 18.30
CA PRO A 320 -10.19 -13.23 18.32
C PRO A 320 -11.18 -14.15 17.57
N MET A 321 -11.46 -13.83 16.31
CA MET A 321 -12.37 -14.54 15.42
C MET A 321 -11.70 -14.85 14.08
N PRO A 322 -12.12 -15.91 13.36
CA PRO A 322 -11.64 -16.16 12.00
C PRO A 322 -11.84 -14.94 11.09
N GLY A 323 -10.81 -14.60 10.31
CA GLY A 323 -10.82 -13.45 9.39
C GLY A 323 -10.47 -12.08 9.99
N TRP A 324 -10.03 -12.04 11.25
CA TRP A 324 -9.55 -10.82 11.89
C TRP A 324 -8.03 -10.80 12.11
N ARG A 325 -7.33 -11.74 11.46
CA ARG A 325 -5.87 -11.87 11.49
C ARG A 325 -5.18 -11.27 10.26
N ASP A 326 -5.91 -11.14 9.15
CA ASP A 326 -5.37 -10.64 7.89
C ASP A 326 -5.86 -9.22 7.66
N PHE A 327 -5.03 -8.41 7.00
CA PHE A 327 -5.26 -6.99 6.80
C PHE A 327 -5.07 -6.63 5.34
N GLY A 328 -5.93 -5.75 4.84
CA GLY A 328 -5.85 -5.22 3.48
C GLY A 328 -5.76 -3.71 3.52
N TYR A 329 -4.86 -3.10 2.74
CA TYR A 329 -4.71 -1.64 2.65
C TYR A 329 -4.83 -1.17 1.21
N ALA A 330 -5.48 -0.04 1.02
CA ALA A 330 -5.33 0.80 -0.17
C ALA A 330 -4.18 1.77 0.06
N ILE A 331 -3.34 1.90 -0.97
CA ILE A 331 -2.15 2.73 -0.98
C ILE A 331 -2.38 3.88 -1.94
N PHE A 332 -2.37 5.08 -1.39
CA PHE A 332 -2.38 6.32 -2.15
C PHE A 332 -0.95 6.79 -2.34
N ARG A 333 -0.51 6.91 -3.60
CA ARG A 333 0.78 7.46 -3.97
C ARG A 333 0.64 8.92 -4.39
N LYS A 334 1.53 9.78 -3.94
CA LYS A 334 1.58 11.18 -4.39
C LYS A 334 1.94 11.23 -5.87
N ARG A 335 1.13 11.88 -6.68
CA ARG A 335 1.33 12.05 -8.12
C ARG A 335 1.42 13.53 -8.45
N ASP A 336 2.57 13.93 -8.99
CA ASP A 336 2.76 15.25 -9.57
C ASP A 336 3.00 15.05 -11.07
N CYS A 337 2.11 15.60 -11.91
CA CYS A 337 2.12 15.37 -13.35
C CYS A 337 1.72 16.64 -14.12
N CYS A 338 2.28 16.80 -15.31
CA CYS A 338 1.89 17.84 -16.23
C CYS A 338 0.61 17.44 -16.98
N SER A 339 -0.55 18.00 -16.62
CA SER A 339 -1.85 17.72 -17.25
C SER A 339 -2.11 18.67 -18.42
N GLY A 340 -2.39 18.18 -19.62
CA GLY A 340 -2.53 19.05 -20.80
C GLY A 340 -2.50 18.29 -22.11
N ALA A 341 -2.63 19.01 -23.22
CA ALA A 341 -2.64 18.42 -24.54
C ALA A 341 -1.22 18.24 -25.08
N SER A 342 -0.98 17.11 -25.75
CA SER A 342 0.11 17.02 -26.73
C SER A 342 -0.26 17.94 -27.91
N PRO A 343 0.64 18.79 -28.43
CA PRO A 343 0.45 19.43 -29.70
C PRO A 343 0.53 18.34 -30.79
N GLY A 344 -0.61 17.72 -31.09
CA GLY A 344 -0.84 16.83 -32.21
C GLY A 344 -1.59 17.56 -33.31
#